data_AF-A0A7W0KQ80-F1
#
_entry.id   AF-A0A7W0KQ80-F1
#
_cell.length_a   1.000
_cell.length_b   1.000
_cell.length_c   1.000
_cell.angle_alpha   90.00
_cell.angle_beta   90.00
_cell.angle_gamma   90.00
#
_symmetry.space_group_name_H-M   'P 1'
#
loop_
_entity.id
_entity.type
_entity.pdbx_description
1 polymer ?
#
loop_
_entity_poly.entity_id
_entity_poly.type
_entity_poly.pdbx_seq_one_letter_code
_entity_poly.pdbx_strand_id
1 'polypeptide(L)'
;MSAGHDGASGPKPRVLIPVTILFAVRYLVRTGLIDRLRDVCEPVLALSWDDPDLVAELEGDSQEVVRLPDAEVGRPALAVLNQLEVHFTRRLRSPSTPIDRSRRHIGRPPAIRLRRWAAWQRARLLARRPGDEARLLADLEGELASGSNLQENRRFLAQHRIDAVFSVTPFAAQERVMLLAAATEGLPCCTSILSFDNITTRPPLAIAFDRYLVWNSFNEAEILRSYRGVTASQIAVVGPAQFDFYSDPAYVEDRSAWRERIGLGEH
;
A
#
# COMPACT_ATOMS: atom_id res chain seq x y z
N MET A 1 27.95 -1.32 -35.61
CA MET A 1 27.46 0.05 -35.33
C MET A 1 26.91 0.03 -33.92
N SER A 2 27.77 0.41 -32.96
CA SER A 2 27.42 0.50 -31.55
C SER A 2 26.75 1.84 -31.33
N ALA A 3 25.43 1.85 -31.10
CA ALA A 3 24.75 3.05 -30.66
C ALA A 3 24.96 3.17 -29.15
N GLY A 4 25.97 3.94 -28.77
CA GLY A 4 26.11 4.45 -27.41
C GLY A 4 24.88 5.28 -27.08
N HIS A 5 24.09 4.81 -26.12
CA HIS A 5 23.10 5.62 -25.47
C HIS A 5 23.85 6.40 -24.39
N ASP A 6 24.39 7.57 -24.77
CA ASP A 6 24.88 8.56 -23.82
C ASP A 6 23.67 9.00 -22.98
N GLY A 7 23.52 8.39 -21.81
CA GLY A 7 22.49 8.71 -20.84
C GLY A 7 22.70 10.14 -20.36
N ALA A 8 21.74 11.01 -20.65
CA ALA A 8 21.68 12.36 -20.10
C ALA A 8 21.76 12.28 -18.56
N SER A 9 22.87 12.77 -18.00
CA SER A 9 23.15 12.78 -16.55
C SER A 9 22.34 13.87 -15.85
N GLY A 10 21.01 13.74 -15.86
CA GLY A 10 20.13 14.49 -14.97
C GLY A 10 20.15 13.90 -13.55
N PRO A 11 19.73 14.66 -12.53
CA PRO A 11 19.48 14.09 -11.20
C PRO A 11 18.43 12.98 -11.30
N LYS A 12 18.64 11.87 -10.60
CA LYS A 12 17.69 10.75 -10.55
C LYS A 12 16.42 11.21 -9.82
N PRO A 13 15.22 10.75 -10.24
CA PRO A 13 13.99 11.09 -9.54
C PRO A 13 14.02 10.53 -8.11
N ARG A 14 13.51 11.30 -7.16
CA ARG A 14 13.44 10.91 -5.75
C ARG A 14 12.13 10.20 -5.46
N VAL A 15 12.22 8.93 -5.12
CA VAL A 15 11.06 8.05 -4.96
C VAL A 15 10.84 7.75 -3.49
N LEU A 16 9.72 8.22 -2.94
CA LEU A 16 9.32 7.87 -1.58
C LEU A 16 8.85 6.43 -1.52
N ILE A 17 9.42 5.66 -0.59
CA ILE A 17 9.03 4.27 -0.32
C ILE A 17 8.62 4.18 1.16
N PRO A 18 7.31 4.22 1.47
CA PRO A 18 6.86 4.05 2.84
C PRO A 18 7.16 2.63 3.33
N VAL A 19 7.74 2.54 4.52
CA VAL A 19 8.00 1.32 5.26
C VAL A 19 7.12 1.35 6.50
N THR A 20 5.92 0.76 6.39
CA THR A 20 4.87 0.88 7.43
C THR A 20 4.60 -0.41 8.20
N ILE A 21 5.14 -1.53 7.73
CA ILE A 21 5.11 -2.82 8.41
C ILE A 21 6.41 -3.58 8.11
N LEU A 22 6.77 -4.53 8.97
CA LEU A 22 7.98 -5.35 8.82
C LEU A 22 8.04 -6.14 7.50
N PHE A 23 6.89 -6.49 6.92
CA PHE A 23 6.87 -7.14 5.61
C PHE A 23 7.46 -6.27 4.48
N ALA A 24 7.38 -4.94 4.59
CA ALA A 24 7.99 -4.04 3.63
C ALA A 24 9.52 -4.14 3.68
N VAL A 25 10.12 -4.29 4.88
CA VAL A 25 11.57 -4.53 5.03
C VAL A 25 11.99 -5.80 4.30
N ARG A 26 11.24 -6.88 4.46
CA ARG A 26 11.50 -8.14 3.73
C ARG A 26 11.37 -7.95 2.23
N TYR A 27 10.35 -7.23 1.77
CA TYR A 27 10.10 -6.98 0.35
C TYR A 27 11.21 -6.14 -0.28
N LEU A 28 11.68 -5.11 0.42
CA LEU A 28 12.55 -4.07 -0.14
C LEU A 28 14.03 -4.36 0.08
N VAL A 29 14.39 -4.76 1.31
CA VAL A 29 15.79 -4.94 1.74
C VAL A 29 16.26 -6.36 1.42
N ARG A 30 15.56 -7.38 1.93
CA ARG A 30 16.03 -8.77 1.86
C ARG A 30 16.03 -9.35 0.44
N THR A 31 15.25 -8.78 -0.46
CA THR A 31 15.23 -9.16 -1.90
C THR A 31 16.31 -8.44 -2.72
N GLY A 32 16.99 -7.43 -2.15
CA GLY A 32 17.88 -6.53 -2.90
C GLY A 32 17.15 -5.54 -3.81
N LEU A 33 15.84 -5.37 -3.68
CA LEU A 33 15.07 -4.46 -4.54
C LEU A 33 15.51 -3.00 -4.37
N ILE A 34 15.83 -2.55 -3.14
CA ILE A 34 16.34 -1.18 -2.93
C ILE A 34 17.61 -0.94 -3.75
N ASP A 35 18.53 -1.90 -3.78
CA ASP A 35 19.78 -1.77 -4.53
C ASP A 35 19.52 -1.66 -6.03
N ARG A 36 18.56 -2.42 -6.55
CA ARG A 36 18.13 -2.32 -7.96
C ARG A 36 17.42 -1.02 -8.27
N LEU A 37 16.63 -0.48 -7.34
CA LEU A 37 15.95 0.80 -7.53
C LEU A 37 16.96 1.96 -7.63
N ARG A 38 18.10 1.87 -6.93
CA ARG A 38 19.17 2.87 -7.03
C ARG A 38 19.74 3.03 -8.43
N ASP A 39 19.59 2.04 -9.31
CA ASP A 39 20.01 2.18 -10.71
C ASP A 39 19.19 3.24 -11.46
N VAL A 40 17.92 3.43 -11.09
CA VAL A 40 16.94 4.24 -11.83
C VAL A 40 16.36 5.41 -11.03
N CYS A 41 16.46 5.42 -9.72
CA CYS A 41 15.96 6.49 -8.85
C CYS A 41 16.83 6.71 -7.60
N GLU A 42 16.52 7.75 -6.83
CA GLU A 42 16.99 7.96 -5.46
C GLU A 42 15.86 7.52 -4.49
N PRO A 43 15.93 6.32 -3.88
CA PRO A 43 14.94 5.91 -2.90
C PRO A 43 15.00 6.80 -1.66
N VAL A 44 13.85 7.20 -1.12
CA VAL A 44 13.70 7.84 0.20
C VAL A 44 12.84 6.91 1.05
N LEU A 45 13.43 6.23 2.03
CA LEU A 45 12.72 5.27 2.86
C LEU A 45 12.04 5.99 4.02
N ALA A 46 10.72 5.86 4.14
CA ALA A 46 9.96 6.55 5.17
C ALA A 46 9.36 5.58 6.19
N LEU A 47 9.95 5.51 7.38
CA LEU A 47 9.54 4.57 8.43
C LEU A 47 8.35 5.12 9.23
N SER A 48 7.40 4.23 9.54
CA SER A 48 6.27 4.60 10.38
C SER A 48 6.46 4.36 11.88
N TRP A 49 7.65 3.94 12.30
CA TRP A 49 7.99 3.67 13.70
C TRP A 49 9.46 4.00 13.95
N ASP A 50 9.82 4.14 15.23
CA ASP A 50 11.19 4.41 15.65
C ASP A 50 11.92 3.09 15.88
N ASP A 51 12.99 2.86 15.13
CA ASP A 51 13.82 1.65 15.20
C ASP A 51 15.26 2.01 14.81
N PRO A 52 16.10 2.40 15.78
CA PRO A 52 17.46 2.85 15.51
C PRO A 52 18.32 1.79 14.83
N ASP A 53 18.10 0.51 15.13
CA ASP A 53 18.86 -0.59 14.55
C ASP A 53 18.51 -0.77 13.07
N LEU A 54 17.22 -0.72 12.74
CA LEU A 54 16.77 -0.75 11.35
C LEU A 54 17.20 0.50 10.59
N VAL A 55 17.14 1.68 11.22
CA VAL A 55 17.63 2.93 10.60
C VAL A 55 19.13 2.80 10.31
N ALA A 56 19.94 2.31 11.25
CA ALA A 56 21.37 2.09 11.02
C ALA A 56 21.64 1.03 9.93
N GLU A 57 20.83 -0.03 9.85
CA GLU A 57 20.90 -1.02 8.76
C GLU A 57 20.58 -0.37 7.41
N LEU A 58 19.55 0.48 7.35
CA LEU A 58 19.05 1.07 6.12
C LEU A 58 19.90 2.25 5.63
N GLU A 59 20.39 3.09 6.53
CA GLU A 59 21.06 4.36 6.19
C GLU A 59 22.31 4.14 5.33
N GLY A 60 23.10 3.08 5.59
CA GLY A 60 24.27 2.71 4.76
C GLY A 60 25.10 3.92 4.30
N ASP A 61 25.76 3.84 3.13
CA ASP A 61 26.61 4.95 2.66
C ASP A 61 25.85 6.09 1.93
N SER A 62 24.54 5.95 1.61
CA SER A 62 23.80 6.97 0.84
C SER A 62 22.27 6.84 0.87
N GLN A 63 21.68 6.05 1.77
CA GLN A 63 20.22 5.90 1.82
C GLN A 63 19.62 7.00 2.69
N GLU A 64 18.74 7.82 2.12
CA GLU A 64 17.94 8.70 2.96
C GLU A 64 16.84 7.88 3.65
N VAL A 65 16.82 7.96 4.98
CA VAL A 65 15.82 7.34 5.86
C VAL A 65 15.16 8.44 6.67
N VAL A 66 13.83 8.50 6.64
CA VAL A 66 13.05 9.60 7.23
C VAL A 66 11.88 9.05 8.03
N ARG A 67 11.35 9.83 8.98
CA ARG A 67 10.13 9.48 9.72
C ARG A 67 8.89 9.88 8.90
N LEU A 68 8.04 8.91 8.58
CA LEU A 68 6.76 9.14 7.91
C LEU A 68 5.76 9.81 8.88
N PRO A 69 5.08 10.91 8.53
CA PRO A 69 4.03 11.47 9.37
C PRO A 69 2.94 10.43 9.70
N ASP A 70 2.35 10.52 10.89
CA ASP A 70 1.29 9.59 11.27
C ASP A 70 0.00 9.84 10.47
N ALA A 71 -0.75 8.80 10.13
CA ALA A 71 -1.99 8.98 9.38
C ALA A 71 -3.14 9.39 10.31
N GLU A 72 -3.46 10.68 10.35
CA GLU A 72 -4.61 11.17 11.11
C GLU A 72 -5.82 11.34 10.20
N VAL A 73 -6.90 10.60 10.46
CA VAL A 73 -8.15 10.69 9.70
C VAL A 73 -9.35 10.83 10.63
N GLY A 74 -10.05 11.95 10.49
CA GLY A 74 -11.24 12.29 11.25
C GLY A 74 -12.40 11.31 11.03
N ARG A 75 -13.31 11.25 12.01
CA ARG A 75 -14.50 10.38 11.96
C ARG A 75 -15.40 10.64 10.73
N PRO A 76 -15.63 11.89 10.29
CA PRO A 76 -16.40 12.16 9.08
C PRO A 76 -15.78 11.52 7.82
N ALA A 77 -14.48 11.75 7.58
CA ALA A 77 -13.75 11.15 6.46
C ALA A 77 -13.79 9.60 6.52
N LEU A 78 -13.59 9.00 7.69
CA LEU A 78 -13.76 7.55 7.88
C LEU A 78 -15.19 7.08 7.55
N ALA A 79 -16.22 7.86 7.85
CA ALA A 79 -17.59 7.51 7.53
C ALA A 79 -17.86 7.55 6.02
N VAL A 80 -17.24 8.49 5.28
CA VAL A 80 -17.30 8.56 3.81
C VAL A 80 -16.56 7.37 3.19
N LEU A 81 -15.34 7.06 3.66
CA LEU A 81 -14.57 5.89 3.19
C LEU A 81 -15.34 4.57 3.36
N ASN A 82 -16.02 4.39 4.50
CA ASN A 82 -16.86 3.21 4.73
C ASN A 82 -18.05 3.12 3.76
N GLN A 83 -18.55 4.26 3.26
CA GLN A 83 -19.61 4.28 2.24
C GLN A 83 -19.05 3.97 0.85
N LEU A 84 -17.88 4.51 0.51
CA LEU A 84 -17.17 4.19 -0.74
C LEU A 84 -16.81 2.70 -0.85
N GLU A 85 -16.51 2.03 0.26
CA GLU A 85 -16.29 0.58 0.32
C GLU A 85 -17.46 -0.22 -0.28
N VAL A 86 -18.69 0.28 -0.21
CA VAL A 86 -19.86 -0.37 -0.80
C VAL A 86 -19.80 -0.37 -2.33
N HIS A 87 -19.36 0.73 -2.96
CA HIS A 87 -19.20 0.80 -4.42
C HIS A 87 -18.10 -0.15 -4.89
N PHE A 88 -16.97 -0.17 -4.18
CA PHE A 88 -15.88 -1.10 -4.43
C PHE A 88 -16.34 -2.57 -4.33
N THR A 89 -16.91 -2.98 -3.20
CA THR A 89 -17.33 -4.37 -2.97
C THR A 89 -18.42 -4.84 -3.94
N ARG A 90 -19.34 -3.96 -4.35
CA ARG A 90 -20.37 -4.27 -5.36
C ARG A 90 -19.78 -4.58 -6.74
N ARG A 91 -18.70 -3.89 -7.11
CA ARG A 91 -17.97 -4.13 -8.37
C ARG A 91 -17.12 -5.39 -8.25
N LEU A 92 -16.33 -5.49 -7.18
CA LEU A 92 -15.44 -6.61 -6.90
C LEU A 92 -16.17 -7.96 -6.87
N ARG A 93 -17.40 -8.02 -6.34
CA ARG A 93 -18.22 -9.25 -6.28
C ARG A 93 -17.46 -10.46 -5.70
N SER A 94 -16.62 -10.23 -4.70
CA SER A 94 -15.86 -11.31 -4.07
C SER A 94 -16.79 -12.21 -3.23
N PRO A 95 -16.63 -13.55 -3.30
CA PRO A 95 -17.34 -14.48 -2.42
C PRO A 95 -16.93 -14.32 -0.95
N SER A 96 -15.78 -13.71 -0.66
CA SER A 96 -15.29 -13.46 0.70
C SER A 96 -16.00 -12.28 1.38
N THR A 97 -16.55 -11.33 0.62
CA THR A 97 -17.15 -10.11 1.20
C THR A 97 -18.24 -10.39 2.24
N PRO A 98 -19.21 -11.30 2.03
CA PRO A 98 -20.20 -11.65 3.06
C PRO A 98 -19.56 -12.30 4.29
N ILE A 99 -18.54 -13.14 4.09
CA ILE A 99 -17.82 -13.85 5.16
C ILE A 99 -17.08 -12.84 6.03
N ASP A 100 -16.24 -11.99 5.43
CA ASP A 100 -15.46 -10.98 6.13
C ASP A 100 -16.36 -10.01 6.89
N ARG A 101 -17.48 -9.62 6.29
CA ARG A 101 -18.45 -8.72 6.95
C ARG A 101 -19.13 -9.38 8.15
N SER A 102 -19.47 -10.67 8.05
CA SER A 102 -20.04 -11.41 9.19
C SER A 102 -19.03 -11.50 10.34
N ARG A 103 -17.72 -11.56 10.02
CA ARG A 103 -16.62 -11.72 10.97
C ARG A 103 -16.09 -10.42 11.56
N ARG A 104 -16.14 -9.30 10.82
CA ARG A 104 -15.56 -7.99 11.19
C ARG A 104 -16.04 -7.45 12.55
N HIS A 105 -17.20 -7.91 13.02
CA HIS A 105 -17.80 -7.47 14.30
C HIS A 105 -18.08 -8.62 15.26
N ILE A 106 -17.49 -9.80 15.05
CA ILE A 106 -17.45 -10.86 16.07
C ILE A 106 -16.70 -10.30 17.28
N GLY A 107 -17.30 -10.41 18.46
CA GLY A 107 -16.79 -9.80 19.70
C GLY A 107 -17.27 -8.37 20.00
N ARG A 108 -18.05 -7.73 19.12
CA ARG A 108 -18.69 -6.43 19.42
C ARG A 108 -20.10 -6.62 20.01
N PRO A 109 -20.55 -5.73 20.91
CA PRO A 109 -21.91 -5.73 21.44
C PRO A 109 -23.00 -5.78 20.34
N PRO A 110 -24.14 -6.47 20.56
CA PRO A 110 -25.22 -6.61 19.56
C PRO A 110 -25.73 -5.27 19.01
N ALA A 111 -25.85 -4.24 19.85
CA ALA A 111 -26.28 -2.91 19.43
C ALA A 111 -25.32 -2.27 18.40
N ILE A 112 -24.01 -2.44 18.58
CA ILE A 112 -23.00 -1.94 17.64
C ILE A 112 -23.08 -2.71 16.33
N ARG A 113 -23.25 -4.05 16.40
CA ARG A 113 -23.42 -4.90 15.21
C ARG A 113 -24.65 -4.48 14.41
N LEU A 114 -25.78 -4.24 15.07
CA LEU A 114 -27.02 -3.78 14.43
C LEU A 114 -26.84 -2.40 13.79
N ARG A 115 -26.24 -1.44 14.50
CA ARG A 115 -25.97 -0.09 13.96
C ARG A 115 -25.08 -0.14 12.72
N ARG A 116 -24.00 -0.93 12.76
CA ARG A 116 -23.08 -1.11 11.61
C ARG A 116 -23.76 -1.82 10.44
N TRP A 117 -24.56 -2.83 10.72
CA TRP A 117 -25.37 -3.50 9.69
C TRP A 117 -26.33 -2.52 9.02
N ALA A 118 -27.08 -1.73 9.81
CA ALA A 118 -28.04 -0.76 9.31
C ALA A 118 -27.37 0.34 8.47
N ALA A 119 -26.25 0.90 8.95
CA ALA A 119 -25.45 1.87 8.21
C ALA A 119 -25.01 1.34 6.85
N TRP A 120 -24.56 0.09 6.79
CA TRP A 120 -24.20 -0.55 5.53
C TRP A 120 -25.40 -0.79 4.61
N GLN A 121 -26.56 -1.25 5.12
CA GLN A 121 -27.74 -1.41 4.26
C GLN A 121 -28.18 -0.07 3.68
N ARG A 122 -28.12 1.01 4.46
CA ARG A 122 -28.34 2.37 3.97
C ARG A 122 -27.36 2.73 2.86
N ALA A 123 -26.06 2.53 3.07
CA ALA A 123 -25.03 2.80 2.07
C ALA A 123 -25.23 1.96 0.78
N ARG A 124 -25.66 0.69 0.89
CA ARG A 124 -26.03 -0.15 -0.28
C ARG A 124 -27.19 0.41 -1.09
N LEU A 125 -28.21 0.95 -0.42
CA LEU A 125 -29.34 1.57 -1.09
C LEU A 125 -28.93 2.87 -1.79
N LEU A 126 -28.15 3.72 -1.09
CA LEU A 126 -27.63 4.98 -1.64
C LEU A 126 -26.70 4.74 -2.84
N ALA A 127 -25.85 3.73 -2.78
CA ALA A 127 -24.96 3.37 -3.87
C ALA A 127 -25.67 2.96 -5.18
N ARG A 128 -27.00 2.80 -5.19
CA ARG A 128 -27.78 2.56 -6.42
C ARG A 128 -28.13 3.87 -7.15
N ARG A 129 -27.99 5.02 -6.49
CA ARG A 129 -28.26 6.32 -7.07
C ARG A 129 -27.14 6.69 -8.06
N PRO A 130 -27.48 7.13 -9.28
CA PRO A 130 -26.49 7.68 -10.21
C PRO A 130 -25.69 8.83 -9.56
N GLY A 131 -24.38 8.86 -9.79
CA GLY A 131 -23.49 9.91 -9.26
C GLY A 131 -23.15 9.80 -7.76
N ASP A 132 -23.68 8.80 -7.03
CA ASP A 132 -23.41 8.65 -5.59
C ASP A 132 -21.91 8.46 -5.28
N GLU A 133 -21.22 7.64 -6.07
CA GLU A 133 -19.77 7.42 -5.94
C GLU A 133 -18.97 8.73 -6.14
N ALA A 134 -19.28 9.49 -7.19
CA ALA A 134 -18.62 10.76 -7.48
C ALA A 134 -18.87 11.81 -6.38
N ARG A 135 -20.10 11.88 -5.85
CA ARG A 135 -20.43 12.75 -4.71
C ARG A 135 -19.62 12.37 -3.48
N LEU A 136 -19.57 11.08 -3.13
CA LEU A 136 -18.79 10.61 -1.98
C LEU A 136 -17.28 10.87 -2.13
N LEU A 137 -16.74 10.81 -3.35
CA LEU A 137 -15.34 11.18 -3.60
C LEU A 137 -15.11 12.67 -3.37
N ALA A 138 -16.02 13.54 -3.82
CA ALA A 138 -15.95 14.98 -3.55
C ALA A 138 -16.13 15.30 -2.05
N ASP A 139 -17.06 14.63 -1.37
CA ASP A 139 -17.25 14.75 0.09
C ASP A 139 -15.98 14.32 0.83
N LEU A 140 -15.35 13.22 0.39
CA LEU A 140 -14.11 12.71 1.00
C LEU A 140 -12.98 13.74 0.91
N GLU A 141 -12.82 14.39 -0.25
CA GLU A 141 -11.82 15.44 -0.46
C GLU A 141 -11.99 16.58 0.56
N GLY A 142 -13.23 17.08 0.74
CA GLY A 142 -13.53 18.13 1.72
C GLY A 142 -13.31 17.71 3.17
N GLU A 143 -13.71 16.48 3.53
CA GLU A 143 -13.52 15.95 4.88
C GLU A 143 -12.06 15.65 5.21
N LEU A 144 -11.25 15.27 4.21
CA LEU A 144 -9.81 15.12 4.38
C LEU A 144 -9.12 16.48 4.55
N ALA A 145 -9.50 17.48 3.74
CA ALA A 145 -8.89 18.81 3.82
C ALA A 145 -9.06 19.47 5.21
N SER A 146 -10.18 19.22 5.89
CA SER A 146 -10.52 19.82 7.18
C SER A 146 -10.29 18.90 8.39
N GLY A 147 -10.29 17.57 8.18
CA GLY A 147 -10.31 16.57 9.24
C GLY A 147 -9.18 15.56 9.18
N SER A 148 -8.10 15.83 8.45
CA SER A 148 -6.89 14.99 8.42
C SER A 148 -5.63 15.83 8.43
N ASN A 149 -4.48 15.19 8.66
CA ASN A 149 -3.17 15.85 8.54
C ASN A 149 -2.65 15.84 7.08
N LEU A 150 -3.54 16.04 6.10
CA LEU A 150 -3.19 16.11 4.68
C LEU A 150 -2.15 17.19 4.38
N GLN A 151 -2.30 18.38 4.97
CA GLN A 151 -1.37 19.49 4.74
C GLN A 151 0.04 19.23 5.29
N GLU A 152 0.15 18.49 6.39
CA GLU A 152 1.43 18.04 6.94
C GLU A 152 2.12 17.08 5.96
N ASN A 153 1.39 16.09 5.45
CA ASN A 153 1.91 15.15 4.46
C ASN A 153 2.34 15.84 3.15
N ARG A 154 1.58 16.85 2.68
CA ARG A 154 1.99 17.68 1.52
C ARG A 154 3.31 18.41 1.77
N ARG A 155 3.48 19.00 2.96
CA ARG A 155 4.74 19.67 3.34
C ARG A 155 5.89 18.68 3.45
N PHE A 156 5.66 17.49 4.00
CA PHE A 156 6.63 16.42 4.06
C PHE A 156 7.12 16.02 2.67
N LEU A 157 6.20 15.77 1.72
CA LEU A 157 6.55 15.45 0.33
C LEU A 157 7.40 16.56 -0.32
N ALA A 158 7.03 17.83 -0.12
CA ALA A 158 7.77 18.97 -0.64
C ALA A 158 9.15 19.14 0.02
N GLN A 159 9.23 19.02 1.35
CA GLN A 159 10.47 19.15 2.12
C GLN A 159 11.53 18.13 1.68
N HIS A 160 11.11 16.88 1.44
CA HIS A 160 11.99 15.81 0.98
C HIS A 160 12.18 15.77 -0.54
N ARG A 161 11.57 16.72 -1.27
CA ARG A 161 11.64 16.84 -2.74
C ARG A 161 11.26 15.53 -3.43
N ILE A 162 10.11 14.97 -3.06
CA ILE A 162 9.62 13.71 -3.61
C ILE A 162 9.04 13.92 -5.01
N ASP A 163 9.53 13.14 -5.97
CA ASP A 163 9.10 13.18 -7.37
C ASP A 163 8.08 12.08 -7.71
N ALA A 164 8.09 10.97 -6.97
CA ALA A 164 7.14 9.85 -7.14
C ALA A 164 7.02 9.01 -5.87
N VAL A 165 5.98 8.18 -5.78
CA VAL A 165 5.76 7.26 -4.64
C VAL A 165 5.71 5.82 -5.12
N PHE A 166 6.40 4.93 -4.41
CA PHE A 166 6.30 3.49 -4.59
C PHE A 166 5.87 2.80 -3.30
N SER A 167 4.63 2.33 -3.24
CA SER A 167 4.08 1.66 -2.05
C SER A 167 4.00 0.14 -2.22
N VAL A 168 4.68 -0.60 -1.35
CA VAL A 168 4.55 -2.07 -1.24
C VAL A 168 3.44 -2.49 -0.28
N THR A 169 2.86 -1.54 0.45
CA THR A 169 1.84 -1.78 1.49
C THR A 169 0.66 -0.79 1.38
N PRO A 170 0.05 -0.66 0.19
CA PRO A 170 -0.87 0.45 -0.11
C PRO A 170 -2.22 0.37 0.64
N PHE A 171 -2.48 -0.74 1.33
CA PHE A 171 -3.65 -0.96 2.17
C PHE A 171 -3.40 -0.58 3.64
N ALA A 172 -2.15 -0.27 4.02
CA ALA A 172 -1.82 0.14 5.37
C ALA A 172 -2.51 1.47 5.69
N ALA A 173 -3.20 1.53 6.82
CA ALA A 173 -3.90 2.74 7.26
C ALA A 173 -2.93 3.92 7.40
N GLN A 174 -1.69 3.63 7.80
CA GLN A 174 -0.60 4.57 7.98
C GLN A 174 -0.16 5.27 6.68
N GLU A 175 -0.32 4.64 5.51
CA GLU A 175 0.07 5.24 4.23
C GLU A 175 -1.03 6.10 3.64
N ARG A 176 -2.26 5.99 4.16
CA ARG A 176 -3.45 6.54 3.51
C ARG A 176 -3.32 8.05 3.23
N VAL A 177 -2.98 8.83 4.25
CA VAL A 177 -2.95 10.30 4.12
C VAL A 177 -1.78 10.74 3.24
N MET A 178 -0.63 10.06 3.34
CA MET A 178 0.52 10.30 2.46
C MET A 178 0.17 10.01 0.99
N LEU A 179 -0.45 8.86 0.70
CA LEU A 179 -0.85 8.48 -0.65
C LEU A 179 -1.87 9.46 -1.24
N LEU A 180 -2.83 9.90 -0.42
CA LEU A 180 -3.78 10.94 -0.81
C LEU A 180 -3.07 12.27 -1.10
N ALA A 181 -2.12 12.69 -0.26
CA ALA A 181 -1.32 13.88 -0.50
C ALA A 181 -0.55 13.79 -1.81
N ALA A 182 0.11 12.65 -2.08
CA ALA A 182 0.85 12.42 -3.31
C ALA A 182 -0.06 12.51 -4.56
N ALA A 183 -1.23 11.88 -4.53
CA ALA A 183 -2.20 11.96 -5.62
C ALA A 183 -2.76 13.37 -5.81
N THR A 184 -3.05 14.11 -4.74
CA THR A 184 -3.51 15.50 -4.82
C THR A 184 -2.45 16.43 -5.43
N GLU A 185 -1.17 16.17 -5.17
CA GLU A 185 -0.04 16.89 -5.80
C GLU A 185 0.26 16.42 -7.24
N GLY A 186 -0.44 15.39 -7.73
CA GLY A 186 -0.21 14.84 -9.06
C GLY A 186 1.10 14.07 -9.19
N LEU A 187 1.67 13.57 -8.08
CA LEU A 187 2.87 12.75 -8.11
C LEU A 187 2.56 11.38 -8.71
N PRO A 188 3.41 10.86 -9.63
CA PRO A 188 3.32 9.49 -10.09
C PRO A 188 3.38 8.50 -8.92
N CYS A 189 2.40 7.60 -8.87
CA CYS A 189 2.24 6.61 -7.82
C CYS A 189 2.26 5.19 -8.40
N CYS A 190 3.20 4.37 -7.93
CA CYS A 190 3.28 2.95 -8.22
C CYS A 190 2.95 2.15 -6.95
N THR A 191 2.30 1.00 -7.11
CA THR A 191 2.10 0.08 -5.99
C THR A 191 2.42 -1.36 -6.33
N SER A 192 2.92 -2.10 -5.33
CA SER A 192 3.00 -3.54 -5.34
C SER A 192 2.01 -4.16 -4.35
N ILE A 193 1.22 -5.12 -4.80
CA ILE A 193 0.24 -5.83 -3.98
C ILE A 193 0.94 -6.93 -3.20
N LEU A 194 0.99 -6.79 -1.87
CA LEU A 194 1.77 -7.65 -0.99
C LEU A 194 1.25 -9.09 -0.85
N SER A 195 0.00 -9.38 -1.24
CA SER A 195 -0.57 -10.73 -1.10
C SER A 195 -1.68 -10.99 -2.11
N PHE A 196 -1.79 -12.25 -2.54
CA PHE A 196 -2.79 -12.70 -3.51
C PHE A 196 -4.24 -12.40 -3.11
N ASP A 197 -4.55 -12.28 -1.81
CA ASP A 197 -5.91 -12.06 -1.32
C ASP A 197 -6.24 -10.59 -1.08
N ASN A 198 -5.24 -9.69 -1.07
CA ASN A 198 -5.38 -8.35 -0.52
C ASN A 198 -6.44 -7.51 -1.23
N ILE A 199 -6.57 -7.62 -2.56
CA ILE A 199 -7.62 -6.89 -3.30
C ILE A 199 -9.02 -7.30 -2.81
N THR A 200 -9.18 -8.52 -2.32
CA THR A 200 -10.48 -9.05 -1.89
C THR A 200 -10.78 -8.92 -0.40
N THR A 201 -9.73 -8.94 0.45
CA THR A 201 -9.86 -9.00 1.91
C THR A 201 -9.56 -7.66 2.61
N ARG A 202 -8.87 -6.73 1.93
CA ARG A 202 -8.54 -5.41 2.48
C ARG A 202 -9.58 -4.36 2.08
N PRO A 203 -9.69 -3.25 2.85
CA PRO A 203 -10.43 -2.07 2.41
C PRO A 203 -9.93 -1.58 1.04
N PRO A 204 -10.72 -0.79 0.30
CA PRO A 204 -10.29 -0.24 -0.99
C PRO A 204 -8.99 0.58 -0.85
N LEU A 205 -8.20 0.62 -1.91
CA LEU A 205 -7.04 1.49 -2.01
C LEU A 205 -7.45 2.95 -1.83
N ALA A 206 -6.57 3.75 -1.20
CA ALA A 206 -6.82 5.16 -0.94
C ALA A 206 -6.87 6.00 -2.22
N ILE A 207 -6.10 5.58 -3.25
CA ILE A 207 -5.97 6.25 -4.53
C ILE A 207 -6.00 5.21 -5.66
N ALA A 208 -6.24 5.68 -6.89
CA ALA A 208 -5.82 4.94 -8.08
C ALA A 208 -4.32 5.18 -8.29
N PHE A 209 -3.60 4.15 -8.72
CA PHE A 209 -2.17 4.22 -8.99
C PHE A 209 -1.93 4.25 -10.50
N ASP A 210 -0.84 4.89 -10.92
CA ASP A 210 -0.41 4.89 -12.31
C ASP A 210 0.05 3.51 -12.74
N ARG A 211 0.66 2.75 -11.81
CA ARG A 211 1.12 1.38 -12.03
C ARG A 211 0.81 0.46 -10.85
N TYR A 212 0.41 -0.76 -11.19
CA TYR A 212 0.11 -1.85 -10.25
C TYR A 212 1.00 -3.04 -10.56
N LEU A 213 1.72 -3.53 -9.55
CA LEU A 213 2.50 -4.77 -9.60
C LEU A 213 1.74 -5.83 -8.81
N VAL A 214 1.37 -6.94 -9.45
CA VAL A 214 0.50 -7.96 -8.86
C VAL A 214 1.10 -9.36 -8.99
N TRP A 215 0.61 -10.31 -8.21
CA TRP A 215 1.18 -11.66 -8.20
C TRP A 215 0.75 -12.51 -9.39
N ASN A 216 -0.48 -12.34 -9.85
CA ASN A 216 -1.09 -13.24 -10.83
C ASN A 216 -2.23 -12.54 -11.59
N SER A 217 -2.75 -13.21 -12.61
CA SER A 217 -3.87 -12.74 -13.42
C SER A 217 -5.19 -12.62 -12.65
N PHE A 218 -5.35 -13.31 -11.51
CA PHE A 218 -6.53 -13.13 -10.66
C PHE A 218 -6.52 -11.74 -10.01
N ASN A 219 -5.38 -11.29 -9.48
CA ASN A 219 -5.25 -9.94 -8.95
C ASN A 219 -5.46 -8.86 -10.01
N GLU A 220 -4.91 -9.07 -11.22
CA GLU A 220 -5.18 -8.19 -12.35
C GLU A 220 -6.69 -8.08 -12.62
N ALA A 221 -7.38 -9.22 -12.75
CA ALA A 221 -8.83 -9.25 -12.99
C ALA A 221 -9.64 -8.62 -11.85
N GLU A 222 -9.19 -8.74 -10.61
CA GLU A 222 -9.82 -8.10 -9.44
C GLU A 222 -9.64 -6.59 -9.46
N ILE A 223 -8.45 -6.09 -9.82
CA ILE A 223 -8.20 -4.65 -9.95
C ILE A 223 -9.06 -4.06 -11.07
N LEU A 224 -9.00 -4.64 -12.28
CA LEU A 224 -9.78 -4.18 -13.45
C LEU A 224 -11.28 -4.16 -13.18
N ARG A 225 -11.77 -5.14 -12.42
CA ARG A 225 -13.18 -5.21 -12.06
C ARG A 225 -13.58 -4.15 -11.03
N SER A 226 -12.68 -3.76 -10.14
CA SER A 226 -13.04 -3.02 -8.91
C SER A 226 -12.69 -1.54 -8.94
N TYR A 227 -11.68 -1.14 -9.71
CA TYR A 227 -11.23 0.25 -9.84
C TYR A 227 -11.61 0.79 -11.22
N ARG A 228 -12.47 1.82 -11.26
CA ARG A 228 -12.85 2.49 -12.51
C ARG A 228 -11.64 3.21 -13.09
N GLY A 229 -11.52 3.20 -14.42
CA GLY A 229 -10.48 3.93 -15.14
C GLY A 229 -9.12 3.22 -15.18
N VAL A 230 -8.91 2.19 -14.36
CA VAL A 230 -7.70 1.36 -14.45
C VAL A 230 -7.80 0.45 -15.67
N THR A 231 -6.74 0.44 -16.47
CA THR A 231 -6.61 -0.39 -17.67
C THR A 231 -5.54 -1.46 -17.48
N ALA A 232 -5.59 -2.52 -18.30
CA ALA A 232 -4.61 -3.60 -18.24
C ALA A 232 -3.18 -3.11 -18.47
N SER A 233 -2.99 -2.04 -19.25
CA SER A 233 -1.67 -1.43 -19.50
C SER A 233 -0.99 -0.86 -18.25
N GLN A 234 -1.76 -0.59 -17.19
CA GLN A 234 -1.25 -0.09 -15.92
C GLN A 234 -0.84 -1.24 -14.98
N ILE A 235 -1.17 -2.48 -15.30
CA ILE A 235 -0.98 -3.63 -14.42
C ILE A 235 0.12 -4.53 -14.99
N ALA A 236 1.07 -4.92 -14.14
CA ALA A 236 2.08 -5.91 -14.46
C ALA A 236 1.98 -7.08 -13.48
N VAL A 237 1.88 -8.30 -14.02
CA VAL A 237 1.97 -9.53 -13.22
C VAL A 237 3.45 -9.84 -13.01
N VAL A 238 3.95 -9.62 -11.79
CA VAL A 238 5.37 -9.78 -11.42
C VAL A 238 5.62 -10.93 -10.45
N GLY A 239 4.56 -11.62 -10.01
CA GLY A 239 4.69 -12.67 -9.01
C GLY A 239 4.87 -12.14 -7.58
N PRO A 240 5.20 -13.02 -6.63
CA PRO A 240 5.29 -12.70 -5.22
C PRO A 240 6.70 -12.29 -4.79
N ALA A 241 7.21 -11.16 -5.30
CA ALA A 241 8.63 -10.78 -5.16
C ALA A 241 9.15 -10.74 -3.71
N GLN A 242 8.27 -10.55 -2.70
CA GLN A 242 8.67 -10.64 -1.29
C GLN A 242 9.15 -12.02 -0.84
N PHE A 243 9.12 -13.04 -1.71
CA PHE A 243 9.64 -14.38 -1.47
C PHE A 243 10.93 -14.66 -2.25
N ASP A 244 11.41 -13.74 -3.09
CA ASP A 244 12.59 -13.96 -3.92
C ASP A 244 13.84 -14.24 -3.07
N PHE A 245 13.92 -13.67 -1.87
CA PHE A 245 15.01 -13.91 -0.93
C PHE A 245 15.11 -15.38 -0.47
N TYR A 246 14.06 -16.21 -0.58
CA TYR A 246 14.17 -17.64 -0.28
C TYR A 246 15.04 -18.40 -1.28
N SER A 247 15.33 -17.81 -2.44
CA SER A 247 16.24 -18.38 -3.43
C SER A 247 17.72 -18.11 -3.11
N ASP A 248 18.02 -17.21 -2.18
CA ASP A 248 19.39 -16.86 -1.79
C ASP A 248 19.92 -17.86 -0.73
N PRO A 249 20.97 -18.65 -1.06
CA PRO A 249 21.56 -19.61 -0.13
C PRO A 249 22.11 -18.99 1.15
N ALA A 250 22.42 -17.68 1.18
CA ALA A 250 22.88 -16.98 2.37
C ALA A 250 21.83 -16.95 3.49
N TYR A 251 20.54 -17.10 3.15
CA TYR A 251 19.45 -17.22 4.13
C TYR A 251 19.10 -18.67 4.49
N VAL A 252 19.84 -19.66 3.97
CA VAL A 252 19.60 -21.07 4.22
C VAL A 252 20.61 -21.60 5.23
N GLU A 253 20.12 -21.96 6.42
CA GLU A 253 20.92 -22.64 7.45
C GLU A 253 20.81 -24.16 7.29
N ASP A 254 21.91 -24.88 7.52
CA ASP A 254 21.88 -26.34 7.53
C ASP A 254 20.97 -26.86 8.66
N ARG A 255 20.25 -27.95 8.39
CA ARG A 255 19.29 -28.51 9.34
C ARG A 255 19.95 -28.96 10.64
N SER A 256 21.13 -29.59 10.62
CA SER A 256 21.79 -30.04 11.84
C SER A 256 22.25 -28.85 12.67
N ALA A 257 22.85 -27.84 12.02
CA ALA A 257 23.27 -26.59 12.66
C ALA A 257 22.10 -25.85 13.31
N TRP A 258 20.98 -25.69 12.59
CA TRP A 258 19.77 -25.07 13.14
C TRP A 258 19.25 -25.84 14.36
N ARG A 259 19.18 -27.17 14.28
CA ARG A 259 18.69 -28.03 15.38
C ARG A 259 19.58 -27.97 16.61
N GLU A 260 20.89 -27.94 16.43
CA GLU A 260 21.84 -27.76 17.53
C GLU A 260 21.63 -26.40 18.19
N ARG A 261 21.55 -25.32 17.41
CA ARG A 261 21.37 -23.94 17.87
C ARG A 261 20.09 -23.74 18.70
N ILE A 262 19.00 -24.43 18.37
CA ILE A 262 17.73 -24.34 19.12
C ILE A 262 17.54 -25.46 20.16
N GLY A 263 18.54 -26.31 20.38
CA GLY A 263 18.52 -27.36 21.41
C GLY A 263 17.65 -28.59 21.08
N LEU A 264 17.38 -28.86 19.79
CA LEU A 264 16.64 -30.05 19.36
C LEU A 264 17.52 -31.29 19.08
N GLY A 265 18.84 -31.14 19.03
CA GLY A 265 19.80 -32.24 18.82
C GLY A 265 19.65 -32.99 17.48
N GLU A 266 20.53 -33.97 17.25
CA GLU A 266 20.48 -34.86 16.08
C GLU A 266 19.56 -36.06 16.35
N HIS A 267 18.31 -35.97 15.93
CA HIS A 267 17.35 -37.08 15.92
C HIS A 267 16.65 -37.14 14.56
#